data_AF-A0A0R2MXH0-F1
#
_entry.id   AF-A0A0R2MXH0-F1
#
_cell.length_a   1.000
_cell.length_b   1.000
_cell.length_c   1.000
_cell.angle_alpha   90.00
_cell.angle_beta   90.00
_cell.angle_gamma   90.00
#
_symmetry.space_group_name_H-M   'P 1'
#
loop_
_entity.id
_entity.type
_entity.pdbx_description
1 polymer ?
#
loop_
_entity_poly.entity_id
_entity_poly.type
_entity_poly.pdbx_seq_one_letter_code
_entity_poly.pdbx_strand_id
1 'polypeptide(L)'
;MMIMEGWRLAMPRYSVSEEWLNFKNKVATLIGSNDFDAVLKLRDQVSDSELEHAIDELASEKKDFSYYLFLEYWILKTDSQEAHRAAATALIGFYSWIPGAYTLAFAHIQHVIERDPNNIADLLAALHTWESPDAEVDQATVHLYAQRVLEVDPDNETALYALERTHG
;
A
#
# COMPACT_ATOMS: atom_id res chain seq x y z
N MET A 1 28.72 -1.66 -21.89
CA MET A 1 29.85 -2.12 -21.06
C MET A 1 30.40 -0.93 -20.29
N MET A 2 29.97 -0.73 -19.03
CA MET A 2 30.79 -0.28 -17.90
C MET A 2 29.89 0.00 -16.67
N ILE A 3 29.99 -0.95 -15.73
CA ILE A 3 30.02 -0.82 -14.25
C ILE A 3 28.82 -0.20 -13.51
N MET A 4 27.89 -1.06 -13.08
CA MET A 4 27.02 -0.85 -11.90
C MET A 4 27.36 -1.88 -10.81
N GLU A 5 28.63 -1.97 -10.40
CA GLU A 5 29.09 -2.87 -9.32
C GLU A 5 29.29 -2.15 -7.97
N GLY A 6 28.93 -0.87 -7.85
CA GLY A 6 29.29 -0.06 -6.66
C GLY A 6 28.32 -0.07 -5.48
N TRP A 7 27.09 -0.57 -5.60
CA TRP A 7 26.02 -0.32 -4.61
C TRP A 7 25.63 -1.55 -3.78
N ARG A 8 26.34 -2.68 -3.92
CA ARG A 8 26.05 -3.92 -3.16
C ARG A 8 26.89 -4.12 -1.89
N LEU A 9 27.68 -3.13 -1.47
CA LEU A 9 28.58 -3.26 -0.32
C LEU A 9 28.36 -2.13 0.68
N ALA A 10 27.31 -2.28 1.52
CA ALA A 10 27.22 -1.81 2.92
C ALA A 10 25.78 -1.74 3.44
N MET A 11 24.86 -2.59 2.99
CA MET A 11 23.65 -2.83 3.77
C MET A 11 24.02 -3.77 4.92
N PRO A 12 23.70 -3.45 6.19
CA PRO A 12 23.80 -4.44 7.26
C PRO A 12 23.05 -5.68 6.80
N ARG A 13 23.70 -6.85 6.84
CA ARG A 13 22.96 -8.11 6.75
C ARG A 13 22.14 -8.19 8.02
N TYR A 14 20.94 -7.63 8.02
CA TYR A 14 19.94 -7.96 9.02
C TYR A 14 19.75 -9.47 8.91
N SER A 15 20.22 -10.21 9.92
CA SER A 15 19.81 -11.60 10.06
C SER A 15 18.30 -11.54 10.30
N VAL A 16 17.52 -11.91 9.29
CA VAL A 16 16.08 -12.11 9.44
C VAL A 16 15.90 -13.10 10.60
N SER A 17 15.14 -12.71 11.62
CA SER A 17 14.96 -13.58 12.79
C SER A 17 14.25 -14.86 12.35
N GLU A 18 14.60 -15.98 12.98
CA GLU A 18 13.91 -17.25 12.75
C GLU A 18 12.41 -17.12 13.04
N GLU A 19 12.05 -16.29 14.03
CA GLU A 19 10.67 -15.93 14.37
C GLU A 19 9.93 -15.26 13.21
N TRP A 20 10.53 -14.26 12.55
CA TRP A 20 9.93 -13.61 11.39
C TRP A 20 9.71 -14.59 10.24
N LEU A 21 10.73 -15.40 9.94
CA LEU A 21 10.65 -16.36 8.86
C LEU A 21 9.56 -17.41 9.12
N ASN A 22 9.44 -17.88 10.37
CA ASN A 22 8.39 -18.80 10.78
C ASN A 22 7.00 -18.17 10.69
N PHE A 23 6.83 -16.91 11.13
CA PHE A 23 5.58 -16.18 11.00
C PHE A 23 5.18 -16.03 9.53
N LYS A 24 6.08 -15.50 8.69
CA LYS A 24 5.84 -15.30 7.25
C LYS A 24 5.48 -16.60 6.53
N ASN A 25 6.22 -17.68 6.79
CA ASN A 25 5.93 -18.99 6.21
C ASN A 25 4.56 -19.54 6.65
N LYS A 26 4.15 -19.27 7.89
CA LYS A 26 2.83 -19.64 8.39
C LYS A 26 1.72 -18.86 7.68
N VAL A 27 1.88 -17.54 7.52
CA VAL A 27 0.95 -16.70 6.75
C VAL A 27 0.82 -17.22 5.31
N ALA A 28 1.95 -17.45 4.63
CA ALA A 28 1.96 -17.97 3.26
C ALA A 28 1.25 -19.33 3.13
N THR A 29 1.47 -20.23 4.09
CA THR A 29 0.82 -21.55 4.12
C THR A 29 -0.70 -21.42 4.27
N LEU A 30 -1.15 -20.59 5.20
CA LEU A 30 -2.57 -20.39 5.47
C LEU A 30 -3.28 -19.74 4.27
N ILE A 31 -2.71 -18.69 3.69
CA ILE A 31 -3.24 -18.04 2.48
C ILE A 31 -3.27 -19.03 1.32
N GLY A 32 -2.20 -19.79 1.09
CA GLY A 32 -2.14 -20.81 0.03
C GLY A 32 -3.15 -21.95 0.21
N SER A 33 -3.65 -22.17 1.44
CA SER A 33 -4.71 -23.12 1.77
C SER A 33 -6.11 -22.49 1.86
N ASN A 34 -6.25 -21.19 1.56
CA ASN A 34 -7.46 -20.39 1.69
C ASN A 34 -8.04 -20.31 3.13
N ASP A 35 -7.20 -20.49 4.16
CA ASP A 35 -7.62 -20.37 5.56
C ASP A 35 -7.40 -18.93 6.08
N PHE A 36 -8.16 -17.99 5.51
CA PHE A 36 -8.03 -16.56 5.83
C PHE A 36 -8.45 -16.22 7.27
N ASP A 37 -9.39 -16.98 7.84
CA ASP A 37 -9.76 -16.82 9.25
C ASP A 37 -8.60 -17.15 10.19
N ALA A 38 -7.80 -18.17 9.87
CA ALA A 38 -6.61 -18.46 10.65
C ALA A 38 -5.55 -17.37 10.54
N VAL A 39 -5.40 -16.72 9.38
CA VAL A 39 -4.49 -15.57 9.22
C VAL A 39 -4.96 -14.41 10.10
N LEU A 40 -6.26 -14.10 10.13
CA LEU A 40 -6.80 -13.05 11.01
C LEU A 40 -6.63 -13.39 12.51
N LYS A 41 -6.63 -14.66 12.90
CA LYS A 41 -6.30 -15.04 14.29
C LYS A 41 -4.83 -14.87 14.62
N LEU A 42 -3.92 -14.95 13.64
CA LEU A 42 -2.51 -14.63 13.86
C LEU A 42 -2.31 -13.15 14.14
N ARG A 43 -3.12 -12.30 13.52
CA ARG A 43 -3.14 -10.86 13.80
C ARG A 43 -3.40 -10.55 15.27
N ASP A 44 -4.18 -11.37 15.99
CA ASP A 44 -4.38 -11.16 17.43
C ASP A 44 -3.08 -11.34 18.25
N GLN A 45 -2.00 -11.83 17.62
CA GLN A 45 -0.69 -12.10 18.22
C GLN A 45 0.40 -11.13 17.74
N VAL A 46 0.12 -10.31 16.73
CA VAL A 46 1.07 -9.36 16.11
C VAL A 46 0.40 -8.01 15.89
N SER A 47 1.15 -6.97 15.54
CA SER A 47 0.55 -5.72 15.09
C SER A 47 0.01 -5.83 13.65
N ASP A 48 -0.96 -4.97 13.30
CA ASP A 48 -1.45 -4.88 11.92
C ASP A 48 -0.32 -4.55 10.93
N SER A 49 0.65 -3.73 11.35
CA SER A 49 1.84 -3.39 10.56
C SER A 49 2.77 -4.59 10.32
N GLU A 50 2.92 -5.49 11.30
CA GLU A 50 3.69 -6.72 11.10
C GLU A 50 3.00 -7.68 10.13
N LEU A 51 1.67 -7.78 10.19
CA LEU A 51 0.90 -8.57 9.24
C LEU A 51 1.00 -7.97 7.83
N GLU A 52 0.78 -6.66 7.68
CA GLU A 52 0.95 -5.92 6.43
C GLU A 52 2.34 -6.16 5.83
N HIS A 53 3.39 -6.00 6.62
CA HIS A 53 4.77 -6.20 6.14
C HIS A 53 5.01 -7.64 5.64
N ALA A 54 4.43 -8.65 6.31
CA ALA A 54 4.52 -10.04 5.86
C ALA A 54 3.77 -10.25 4.54
N ILE A 55 2.59 -9.64 4.38
CA ILE A 55 1.82 -9.71 3.14
C ILE A 55 2.58 -9.03 2.00
N ASP A 56 3.18 -7.86 2.23
CA ASP A 56 3.97 -7.14 1.24
C ASP A 56 5.19 -7.93 0.76
N GLU A 57 5.96 -8.51 1.69
CA GLU A 57 7.10 -9.37 1.32
C GLU A 57 6.62 -10.57 0.49
N LEU A 58 5.53 -11.23 0.90
CA LEU A 58 5.01 -12.41 0.22
C LEU A 58 4.41 -12.09 -1.15
N ALA A 59 3.65 -11.01 -1.27
CA ALA A 59 3.06 -10.54 -2.52
C ALA A 59 4.17 -10.14 -3.51
N SER A 60 5.23 -9.48 -3.05
CA SER A 60 6.40 -9.14 -3.86
C SER A 60 7.16 -10.38 -4.34
N GLU A 61 7.42 -11.35 -3.45
CA GLU A 61 8.18 -12.57 -3.74
C GLU A 61 7.44 -13.52 -4.68
N LYS A 62 6.14 -13.72 -4.46
CA LYS A 62 5.34 -14.74 -5.14
C LYS A 62 4.59 -14.20 -6.34
N LYS A 63 4.22 -12.92 -6.32
CA LYS A 63 3.32 -12.28 -7.31
C LYS A 63 2.01 -13.05 -7.51
N ASP A 64 1.56 -13.73 -6.46
CA ASP A 64 0.30 -14.46 -6.43
C ASP A 64 -0.81 -13.49 -5.98
N PHE A 65 -1.94 -13.49 -6.67
CA PHE A 65 -3.07 -12.62 -6.35
C PHE A 65 -3.83 -13.07 -5.08
N SER A 66 -3.57 -14.28 -4.57
CA SER A 66 -4.15 -14.79 -3.32
C SER A 66 -3.89 -13.88 -2.11
N TYR A 67 -2.75 -13.17 -2.08
CA TYR A 67 -2.44 -12.19 -1.04
C TYR A 67 -3.37 -10.97 -1.09
N TYR A 68 -3.69 -10.48 -2.29
CA TYR A 68 -4.69 -9.42 -2.44
C TYR A 68 -6.10 -9.90 -2.06
N LEU A 69 -6.48 -11.13 -2.44
CA LEU A 69 -7.76 -11.71 -2.01
C LEU A 69 -7.87 -11.82 -0.48
N PHE A 70 -6.77 -12.08 0.22
CA PHE A 70 -6.73 -12.03 1.67
C PHE A 70 -6.92 -10.60 2.21
N LEU A 71 -6.30 -9.59 1.60
CA LEU A 71 -6.48 -8.19 2.01
C LEU A 71 -7.95 -7.74 1.86
N GLU A 72 -8.61 -8.10 0.76
CA GLU A 72 -10.04 -7.87 0.57
C GLU A 72 -10.89 -8.60 1.63
N TYR A 73 -10.51 -9.83 1.97
CA TYR A 73 -11.17 -10.56 3.06
C TYR A 73 -10.98 -9.87 4.41
N TRP A 74 -9.78 -9.36 4.69
CA TRP A 74 -9.50 -8.62 5.90
C TRP A 74 -10.36 -7.35 5.97
N ILE A 75 -10.40 -6.57 4.89
CA ILE A 75 -11.29 -5.39 4.76
C ILE A 75 -12.74 -5.78 5.03
N LEU A 76 -13.25 -6.84 4.42
CA LEU A 76 -14.62 -7.32 4.62
C LEU A 76 -14.93 -7.66 6.10
N LYS A 77 -13.94 -8.12 6.86
CA LYS A 77 -14.13 -8.55 8.26
C LYS A 77 -13.97 -7.42 9.26
N THR A 78 -13.09 -6.48 9.00
CA THR A 78 -12.67 -5.50 10.02
C THR A 78 -12.88 -4.08 9.60
N ASP A 79 -12.99 -3.82 8.30
CA ASP A 79 -13.07 -2.48 7.72
C ASP A 79 -12.00 -1.56 8.34
N SER A 80 -10.78 -2.08 8.52
CA SER A 80 -9.70 -1.34 9.18
C SER A 80 -8.93 -0.49 8.16
N GLN A 81 -8.50 0.70 8.58
CA GLN A 81 -7.76 1.61 7.71
C GLN A 81 -6.44 0.98 7.23
N GLU A 82 -5.81 0.20 8.10
CA GLU A 82 -4.58 -0.55 7.84
C GLU A 82 -4.77 -1.57 6.72
N ALA A 83 -5.90 -2.29 6.71
CA ALA A 83 -6.20 -3.25 5.64
C ALA A 83 -6.42 -2.55 4.29
N HIS A 84 -7.09 -1.39 4.30
CA HIS A 84 -7.25 -0.57 3.10
C HIS A 84 -5.92 -0.02 2.58
N ARG A 85 -5.04 0.49 3.46
CA ARG A 85 -3.69 0.96 3.09
C ARG A 85 -2.87 -0.18 2.49
N ALA A 86 -2.85 -1.35 3.14
CA ALA A 86 -2.16 -2.54 2.64
C ALA A 86 -2.68 -2.98 1.26
N ALA A 87 -4.00 -2.97 1.05
CA ALA A 87 -4.62 -3.28 -0.24
C ALA A 87 -4.18 -2.30 -1.34
N ALA A 88 -4.18 -1.00 -1.04
CA ALA A 88 -3.71 0.02 -1.98
C ALA A 88 -2.21 -0.15 -2.32
N THR A 89 -1.36 -0.38 -1.31
CA THR A 89 0.07 -0.65 -1.48
C THR A 89 0.28 -1.87 -2.38
N ALA A 90 -0.44 -2.96 -2.14
CA ALA A 90 -0.30 -4.17 -2.92
C ALA A 90 -0.71 -3.97 -4.39
N LEU A 91 -1.81 -3.26 -4.63
CA LEU A 91 -2.29 -2.94 -5.98
C LEU A 91 -1.28 -2.10 -6.76
N ILE A 92 -0.71 -1.06 -6.15
CA ILE A 92 0.27 -0.17 -6.80
C ILE A 92 1.62 -0.88 -6.97
N GLY A 93 2.10 -1.55 -5.93
CA GLY A 93 3.45 -2.10 -5.87
C GLY A 93 3.61 -3.44 -6.61
N PHE A 94 2.63 -4.33 -6.50
CA PHE A 94 2.78 -5.73 -6.94
C PHE A 94 1.83 -6.10 -8.07
N TYR A 95 0.69 -5.42 -8.17
CA TYR A 95 -0.38 -5.74 -9.12
C TYR A 95 -0.70 -4.62 -10.12
N SER A 96 0.16 -3.61 -10.25
CA SER A 96 -0.04 -2.46 -11.15
C SER A 96 -0.10 -2.81 -12.64
N TRP A 97 0.24 -4.04 -12.99
CA TRP A 97 0.06 -4.59 -14.35
C TRP A 97 -1.38 -5.00 -14.64
N ILE A 98 -2.27 -5.03 -13.64
CA ILE A 98 -3.70 -5.31 -13.80
C ILE A 98 -4.43 -4.01 -14.14
N PRO A 99 -5.18 -3.95 -15.25
CA PRO A 99 -6.00 -2.78 -15.57
C PRO A 99 -6.98 -2.43 -14.46
N GLY A 100 -7.00 -1.17 -14.02
CA GLY A 100 -7.86 -0.68 -12.95
C GLY A 100 -7.25 -0.81 -11.56
N ALA A 101 -6.02 -1.34 -11.42
CA ALA A 101 -5.36 -1.46 -10.12
C ALA A 101 -5.19 -0.11 -9.43
N TYR A 102 -4.79 0.93 -10.16
CA TYR A 102 -4.62 2.27 -9.58
C TYR A 102 -5.96 2.92 -9.22
N THR A 103 -7.01 2.74 -10.03
CA THR A 103 -8.35 3.19 -9.68
C THR A 103 -8.84 2.53 -8.38
N LEU A 104 -8.66 1.22 -8.24
CA LEU A 104 -9.09 0.51 -7.04
C LEU A 104 -8.22 0.88 -5.82
N ALA A 105 -6.91 1.04 -6.00
CA ALA A 105 -6.02 1.52 -4.96
C ALA A 105 -6.44 2.91 -4.45
N PHE A 106 -6.78 3.82 -5.37
CA PHE A 106 -7.28 5.14 -5.02
C PHE A 106 -8.58 5.06 -4.22
N ALA A 107 -9.51 4.19 -4.59
CA ALA A 107 -10.74 3.98 -3.83
C ALA A 107 -10.48 3.51 -2.38
N HIS A 108 -9.52 2.61 -2.17
CA HIS A 108 -9.11 2.23 -0.81
C HIS A 108 -8.50 3.40 -0.04
N ILE A 109 -7.64 4.20 -0.68
CA ILE A 109 -7.02 5.37 -0.05
C ILE A 109 -8.08 6.44 0.29
N GLN A 110 -9.04 6.69 -0.59
CA GLN A 110 -10.15 7.61 -0.32
C GLN A 110 -10.93 7.20 0.93
N HIS A 111 -11.26 5.92 1.06
CA HIS A 111 -11.96 5.40 2.24
C HIS A 111 -11.20 5.66 3.54
N VAL A 112 -9.86 5.60 3.50
CA VAL A 112 -9.01 5.94 4.65
C VAL A 112 -9.02 7.45 4.92
N ILE A 113 -8.87 8.28 3.88
CA ILE A 113 -8.92 9.75 3.99
C ILE A 113 -10.28 10.22 4.54
N GLU A 114 -11.39 9.59 4.17
CA GLU A 114 -12.72 9.93 4.70
C GLU A 114 -12.80 9.78 6.23
N ARG A 115 -11.98 8.91 6.81
CA ARG A 115 -11.92 8.66 8.26
C ARG A 115 -10.87 9.49 8.97
N ASP A 116 -9.77 9.79 8.30
CA ASP A 116 -8.72 10.69 8.79
C ASP A 116 -8.34 11.74 7.72
N PRO A 117 -9.15 12.80 7.55
CA PRO A 117 -9.04 13.72 6.40
C PRO A 117 -7.77 14.57 6.36
N ASN A 118 -7.00 14.56 7.45
CA ASN A 118 -5.80 15.37 7.64
C ASN A 118 -4.54 14.51 7.69
N ASN A 119 -4.65 13.20 7.45
CA ASN A 119 -3.49 12.34 7.38
C ASN A 119 -2.65 12.66 6.13
N ILE A 120 -1.52 13.35 6.33
CA ILE A 120 -0.67 13.80 5.22
C ILE A 120 -0.12 12.63 4.42
N ALA A 121 0.16 11.49 5.05
CA ALA A 121 0.68 10.32 4.34
C ALA A 121 -0.38 9.73 3.39
N ASP A 122 -1.63 9.62 3.83
CA ASP A 122 -2.72 9.10 2.99
C ASP A 122 -3.06 10.08 1.85
N LEU A 123 -3.05 11.40 2.13
CA LEU A 123 -3.23 12.42 1.09
C LEU A 123 -2.13 12.33 0.03
N LEU A 124 -0.86 12.20 0.44
CA LEU A 124 0.25 12.02 -0.49
C LEU A 124 0.13 10.72 -1.30
N ALA A 125 -0.28 9.63 -0.66
CA ALA A 125 -0.54 8.36 -1.36
C ALA A 125 -1.61 8.51 -2.44
N ALA A 126 -2.69 9.26 -2.16
CA ALA A 126 -3.71 9.57 -3.15
C ALA A 126 -3.16 10.38 -4.33
N LEU A 127 -2.37 11.42 -4.06
CA LEU A 127 -1.76 12.24 -5.10
C LEU A 127 -0.80 11.45 -6.00
N HIS A 128 0.03 10.58 -5.42
CA HIS A 128 0.91 9.69 -6.20
C HIS A 128 0.13 8.71 -7.07
N THR A 129 -1.00 8.19 -6.56
CA THR A 129 -1.82 7.23 -7.30
C THR A 129 -2.50 7.88 -8.51
N TRP A 130 -2.95 9.13 -8.36
CA TRP A 130 -3.63 9.88 -9.41
C TRP A 130 -2.79 10.11 -10.68
N GLU A 131 -1.46 10.19 -10.57
CA GLU A 131 -0.59 10.36 -11.75
C GLU A 131 -0.58 9.16 -12.70
N SER A 132 -1.21 8.06 -12.31
CA SER A 132 -1.18 6.79 -13.05
C SER A 132 -2.18 6.76 -14.20
N PRO A 133 -1.84 6.10 -15.33
CA PRO A 133 -2.56 6.23 -16.60
C PRO A 133 -3.99 5.67 -16.60
N ASP A 134 -4.35 4.84 -15.63
CA ASP A 134 -5.67 4.22 -15.45
C ASP A 134 -6.34 4.65 -14.13
N ALA A 135 -5.86 5.71 -13.47
CA ALA A 135 -6.53 6.28 -12.31
C ALA A 135 -7.71 7.16 -12.76
N GLU A 136 -8.94 6.68 -12.56
CA GLU A 136 -10.16 7.45 -12.82
C GLU A 136 -10.54 8.27 -11.57
N VAL A 137 -9.89 9.42 -11.41
CA VAL A 137 -10.11 10.34 -10.28
C VAL A 137 -10.53 11.71 -10.79
N ASP A 138 -11.53 12.31 -10.14
CA ASP A 138 -11.95 13.66 -10.47
C ASP A 138 -10.91 14.69 -10.01
N GLN A 139 -10.67 15.70 -10.84
CA GLN A 139 -9.65 16.72 -10.58
C GLN A 139 -9.95 17.57 -9.33
N ALA A 140 -11.22 17.72 -8.94
CA ALA A 140 -11.60 18.52 -7.78
C ALA A 140 -11.16 17.85 -6.47
N THR A 141 -11.31 16.52 -6.38
CA THR A 141 -10.80 15.72 -5.26
C THR A 141 -9.28 15.83 -5.14
N VAL A 142 -8.55 15.69 -6.25
CA VAL A 142 -7.08 15.82 -6.26
C VAL A 142 -6.65 17.22 -5.84
N HIS A 143 -7.32 18.26 -6.36
CA HIS A 143 -7.06 19.65 -5.99
C HIS A 143 -7.23 19.87 -4.49
N LEU A 144 -8.32 19.36 -3.90
CA LEU A 144 -8.59 19.44 -2.47
C LEU A 144 -7.49 18.77 -1.63
N TYR A 145 -7.05 17.57 -2.03
CA TYR A 145 -6.00 16.84 -1.31
C TYR A 145 -4.67 17.58 -1.39
N ALA A 146 -4.31 18.11 -2.56
CA ALA A 146 -3.11 18.92 -2.73
C ALA A 146 -3.12 20.18 -1.88
N GLN A 147 -4.25 20.92 -1.82
CA GLN A 147 -4.38 22.09 -0.93
C GLN A 147 -4.12 21.73 0.53
N ARG A 148 -4.70 20.64 1.04
CA ARG A 148 -4.53 20.20 2.43
C ARG A 148 -3.08 19.83 2.75
N VAL A 149 -2.37 19.20 1.82
CA VAL A 149 -0.94 18.92 2.02
C VAL A 149 -0.16 20.23 2.13
N LEU A 150 -0.43 21.20 1.27
CA LEU A 150 0.27 22.50 1.26
C LEU A 150 -0.06 23.40 2.46
N GLU A 151 -1.19 23.18 3.15
CA GLU A 151 -1.48 23.84 4.43
C GLU A 151 -0.49 23.43 5.52
N VAL A 152 0.06 22.21 5.45
CA VAL A 152 1.03 21.67 6.42
C VAL A 152 2.47 21.81 5.91
N ASP A 153 2.69 21.55 4.62
CA ASP A 153 3.99 21.60 3.96
C ASP A 153 3.89 22.41 2.66
N PRO A 154 4.04 23.74 2.71
CA PRO A 154 3.85 24.63 1.56
C PRO A 154 4.82 24.39 0.39
N ASP A 155 5.94 23.72 0.64
CA ASP A 155 6.98 23.43 -0.36
C ASP A 155 6.87 21.99 -0.89
N ASN A 156 5.79 21.27 -0.57
CA ASN A 156 5.62 19.88 -0.98
C ASN A 156 5.51 19.74 -2.50
N GLU A 157 6.54 19.16 -3.14
CA GLU A 157 6.65 19.06 -4.59
C GLU A 157 5.48 18.29 -5.23
N THR A 158 5.05 17.19 -4.61
CA THR A 158 3.93 16.37 -5.11
C THR A 158 2.61 17.16 -5.11
N ALA A 159 2.33 17.88 -4.03
CA ALA A 159 1.12 18.68 -3.95
C ALA A 159 1.16 19.92 -4.86
N LEU A 160 2.30 20.59 -4.98
CA LEU A 160 2.48 21.69 -5.94
C LEU A 160 2.24 21.21 -7.38
N TYR A 161 2.84 20.08 -7.76
CA TYR A 161 2.64 19.46 -9.07
C TYR A 161 1.17 19.12 -9.35
N ALA A 162 0.48 18.55 -8.36
CA ALA A 162 -0.94 18.21 -8.49
C ALA A 162 -1.81 19.46 -8.67
N LEU A 163 -1.54 20.56 -7.96
CA LEU A 163 -2.28 21.82 -8.14
C LEU A 163 -2.10 22.40 -9.55
N GLU A 164 -0.87 22.43 -10.07
CA GLU A 164 -0.59 22.98 -11.41
C GLU A 164 -1.41 22.29 -12.52
N ARG A 165 -1.76 21.01 -12.32
CA ARG A 165 -2.41 20.16 -13.33
C ARG A 165 -3.90 19.93 -13.10
N THR A 166 -4.39 20.26 -11.92
CA THR A 166 -5.83 20.26 -11.58
C THR A 166 -6.46 21.63 -11.73
N HIS A 167 -5.66 22.65 -12.05
CA HIS A 167 -6.16 23.94 -12.52
C HIS A 167 -6.76 23.81 -13.92
N GLY A 168 -8.09 23.85 -13.99
CA GLY A 168 -8.91 24.04 -15.19
C GLY A 168 -9.75 25.31 -15.11
#